data_AF-A0A232EE57-F1
#
_entry.id   AF-A0A232EE57-F1
#
_cell.length_a   1.000
_cell.length_b   1.000
_cell.length_c   1.000
_cell.angle_alpha   90.00
_cell.angle_beta   90.00
_cell.angle_gamma   90.00
#
_symmetry.space_group_name_H-M   'P 1'
#
loop_
_entity.id
_entity.type
_entity.pdbx_description
1 polymer ?
#
loop_
_entity_poly.entity_id
_entity_poly.type
_entity_poly.pdbx_seq_one_letter_code
_entity_poly.pdbx_strand_id
1 'polypeptide(L)'
;ILPKEQELFHLKLIVHRVKGAKSFSDLKKFEGVIYSTYTETAIAMGLIENDKEIFNAFDEACLTMFPYKLRSYLVWYLMINKLSLAETI
;
A
#
# COMPACT_ATOMS: atom_id res chain seq x y z
N ILE A 1 6.90 8.74 -6.31
CA ILE A 1 5.88 9.43 -5.50
C ILE A 1 6.57 9.87 -4.23
N LEU A 2 6.50 11.15 -3.87
CA LEU A 2 7.14 11.63 -2.65
C LEU A 2 6.41 11.03 -1.43
N PRO A 3 7.08 10.68 -0.32
CA PRO A 3 6.40 10.12 0.87
C PRO A 3 5.21 10.99 1.36
N LYS A 4 5.28 12.31 1.16
CA LYS A 4 4.18 13.25 1.46
C LYS A 4 2.96 13.08 0.55
N GLU A 5 3.16 12.83 -0.74
CA GLU A 5 2.07 12.61 -1.70
C GLU A 5 1.36 11.29 -1.43
N GLN A 6 2.13 10.28 -1.02
CA GLN A 6 1.62 8.97 -0.64
C GLN A 6 0.71 9.06 0.61
N GLU A 7 1.17 9.72 1.69
CA GLU A 7 0.31 9.92 2.87
C GLU A 7 -0.96 10.71 2.57
N LEU A 8 -0.87 11.74 1.71
CA LEU A 8 -2.04 12.52 1.29
C LEU A 8 -3.05 11.68 0.49
N PHE A 9 -2.56 10.79 -0.37
CA PHE A 9 -3.41 9.87 -1.11
C PHE A 9 -4.13 8.90 -0.15
N HIS A 10 -3.41 8.32 0.80
CA HIS A 10 -4.00 7.43 1.81
C HIS A 10 -5.00 8.15 2.71
N LEU A 11 -4.71 9.40 3.11
CA LEU A 11 -5.65 10.24 3.82
C LEU A 11 -6.95 10.44 3.03
N LYS A 12 -6.87 10.74 1.72
CA LYS A 12 -8.06 10.88 0.88
C LYS A 12 -8.88 9.59 0.85
N LEU A 13 -8.26 8.42 0.72
CA LEU A 13 -8.93 7.12 0.76
C LEU A 13 -9.69 6.92 2.08
N ILE A 14 -9.04 7.21 3.21
CA ILE A 14 -9.66 7.06 4.54
C ILE A 14 -10.86 8.01 4.69
N VAL A 15 -10.74 9.27 4.26
CA VAL A 15 -11.83 10.25 4.35
C VAL A 15 -13.06 9.84 3.53
N HIS A 16 -12.86 9.19 2.37
CA HIS A 16 -13.98 8.66 1.58
C HIS A 16 -14.70 7.50 2.28
N ARG A 17 -14.00 6.74 3.14
CA ARG A 17 -14.56 5.59 3.86
C ARG A 17 -15.17 5.97 5.20
N VAL A 18 -14.51 6.81 5.98
CA VAL A 18 -14.89 7.16 7.35
C VAL A 18 -15.87 8.33 7.33
N LYS A 19 -17.15 8.05 7.60
CA LYS A 19 -18.19 9.08 7.72
C LYS A 19 -18.16 9.70 9.12
N GLY A 20 -18.17 11.04 9.21
CA GLY A 20 -18.36 11.76 10.47
C GLY A 20 -17.12 11.88 11.36
N ALA A 21 -15.92 11.71 10.82
CA ALA A 21 -14.69 12.03 11.54
C ALA A 21 -14.70 13.51 11.98
N LYS A 22 -14.40 13.76 13.26
CA LYS A 22 -14.42 15.11 13.85
C LYS A 22 -13.03 15.72 13.97
N SER A 23 -12.00 14.89 13.85
CA SER A 23 -10.60 15.29 13.91
C SER A 23 -9.71 14.40 13.03
N PHE A 24 -8.51 14.88 12.69
CA PHE A 24 -7.50 14.09 12.00
C PHE A 24 -7.02 12.88 12.83
N SER A 25 -7.07 12.98 14.16
CA SER A 25 -6.75 11.88 15.06
C SER A 25 -7.77 10.75 14.97
N ASP A 26 -9.04 11.07 14.72
CA ASP A 26 -10.08 10.05 14.50
C ASP A 26 -9.84 9.27 13.20
N LEU A 27 -9.27 9.93 12.18
CA LEU A 27 -8.91 9.29 10.90
C LEU A 27 -7.72 8.33 11.04
N LYS A 28 -6.93 8.42 12.11
CA LYS A 28 -5.84 7.47 12.43
C LYS A 28 -6.29 6.33 13.34
N LYS A 29 -7.58 6.29 13.71
CA LYS A 29 -8.12 5.30 14.63
C LYS A 29 -8.91 4.25 13.86
N PHE A 30 -8.54 2.99 14.02
CA PHE A 30 -9.30 1.86 13.51
C PHE A 30 -9.37 0.76 14.57
N GLU A 31 -10.57 0.21 14.80
CA GLU A 31 -10.84 -0.83 15.83
C GLU A 31 -10.29 -0.55 17.24
N GLY A 32 -10.20 0.73 17.64
CA GLY A 32 -9.70 1.12 18.96
C GLY A 32 -8.18 1.31 19.04
N VAL A 33 -7.43 0.99 17.98
CA VAL A 33 -5.99 1.23 17.86
C VAL A 33 -5.74 2.55 17.13
N ILE A 34 -4.76 3.32 17.61
CA ILE A 34 -4.29 4.56 16.96
C ILE A 34 -3.00 4.25 16.23
N TYR A 35 -2.98 4.47 14.92
CA TYR A 35 -1.81 4.24 14.07
C TYR A 35 -0.97 5.50 13.91
N SER A 36 0.31 5.34 13.56
CA SER A 36 1.24 6.46 13.47
C SER A 36 1.05 7.26 12.18
N THR A 37 0.76 6.55 11.08
CA THR A 37 0.60 7.11 9.73
C THR A 37 -0.78 6.82 9.15
N TYR A 38 -1.18 7.63 8.17
CA TYR A 38 -2.40 7.35 7.41
C TYR A 38 -2.25 6.08 6.55
N THR A 39 -1.03 5.76 6.11
CA THR A 39 -0.73 4.50 5.41
C THR A 39 -1.06 3.29 6.26
N GLU A 40 -0.54 3.24 7.49
CA GLU A 40 -0.82 2.13 8.43
C GLU A 40 -2.30 1.99 8.73
N THR A 41 -2.98 3.13 8.90
CA THR A 41 -4.43 3.12 9.14
C THR A 41 -5.18 2.56 7.93
N ALA A 42 -4.80 2.98 6.71
CA ALA A 42 -5.44 2.52 5.48
C ALA A 42 -5.18 1.03 5.22
N ILE A 43 -3.99 0.53 5.54
CA ILE A 43 -3.66 -0.92 5.50
C ILE A 43 -4.50 -1.68 6.53
N ALA A 44 -4.60 -1.19 7.77
CA ALA A 44 -5.42 -1.82 8.81
C ALA A 44 -6.91 -1.84 8.46
N MET A 45 -7.40 -0.79 7.79
CA MET A 45 -8.76 -0.73 7.24
C MET A 45 -8.99 -1.67 6.04
N GLY A 46 -7.95 -2.31 5.50
CA GLY A 46 -8.02 -3.12 4.27
C GLY A 46 -8.29 -2.29 3.02
N LEU A 47 -8.05 -0.97 3.06
CA LEU A 47 -8.20 -0.10 1.89
C LEU A 47 -7.03 -0.24 0.91
N ILE A 48 -5.90 -0.75 1.41
CA ILE A 48 -4.64 -0.85 0.68
C ILE A 48 -3.97 -2.16 1.09
N GLU A 49 -3.53 -2.92 0.10
CA GLU A 49 -2.73 -4.10 0.34
C GLU A 49 -1.29 -3.72 0.69
N ASN A 50 -0.70 -4.47 1.60
CA ASN A 50 0.70 -4.32 1.93
C ASN A 50 1.53 -5.17 0.97
N ASP A 51 2.45 -4.56 0.23
CA ASP A 51 3.34 -5.26 -0.72
C ASP A 51 4.29 -6.28 -0.05
N LYS A 52 4.22 -6.41 1.27
CA LYS A 52 5.04 -7.32 2.08
C LYS A 52 5.06 -8.76 1.56
N GLU A 53 3.92 -9.30 1.13
CA GLU A 53 3.88 -10.68 0.62
C GLU A 53 4.68 -10.83 -0.69
N ILE A 54 4.59 -9.82 -1.56
CA ILE A 54 5.34 -9.81 -2.82
C ILE A 54 6.83 -9.65 -2.55
N PHE A 55 7.23 -8.76 -1.63
CA PHE A 55 8.64 -8.60 -1.25
C PHE A 55 9.22 -9.87 -0.64
N ASN A 56 8.48 -10.56 0.22
CA ASN A 56 8.91 -11.87 0.74
C ASN A 56 9.10 -12.88 -0.40
N ALA A 57 8.18 -12.91 -1.38
CA ALA A 57 8.33 -13.77 -2.55
C ALA A 57 9.53 -13.39 -3.43
N PHE A 58 9.89 -12.11 -3.52
CA PHE A 58 11.12 -11.66 -4.19
C PHE A 58 12.39 -12.11 -3.46
N ASP A 59 12.40 -12.07 -2.13
CA ASP A 59 13.52 -12.56 -1.32
C ASP A 59 13.72 -14.07 -1.53
N GLU A 60 12.64 -14.84 -1.50
CA GLU A 60 12.68 -16.28 -1.81
C GLU A 60 13.11 -16.56 -3.26
N ALA A 61 12.62 -15.78 -4.22
CA ALA A 61 13.00 -15.90 -5.63
C ALA A 61 14.49 -15.60 -5.84
N CYS A 62 15.07 -14.63 -5.12
CA CYS A 62 16.49 -14.34 -5.19
C CYS A 62 17.36 -15.55 -4.78
N LEU A 63 16.86 -16.39 -3.87
CA LEU A 63 17.57 -17.58 -3.39
C LEU A 63 17.35 -18.81 -4.29
N THR A 64 16.22 -18.90 -4.97
CA THR A 64 15.75 -20.14 -5.62
C THR A 64 15.70 -20.07 -7.14
N MET A 65 15.70 -18.87 -7.73
CA MET A 65 15.38 -18.67 -9.15
C MET A 65 16.62 -18.32 -9.99
N PHE A 66 16.60 -18.73 -11.26
CA PHE A 66 17.63 -18.31 -12.22
C PHE A 66 17.54 -16.81 -12.54
N PRO A 67 18.68 -16.13 -12.80
CA PRO A 67 18.71 -14.68 -13.00
C PRO A 67 17.80 -14.14 -14.11
N TYR A 68 17.59 -14.89 -15.18
CA TYR A 68 16.73 -14.45 -16.29
C TYR A 68 15.23 -14.46 -15.89
N LYS A 69 14.78 -15.45 -15.13
CA LYS A 69 13.40 -15.50 -14.62
C LYS A 69 13.15 -14.42 -13.57
N LEU A 70 14.14 -14.15 -12.70
CA LEU A 70 14.04 -13.09 -11.71
C LEU A 70 13.84 -11.71 -12.36
N ARG A 71 14.54 -11.44 -13.48
CA ARG A 71 14.33 -10.22 -14.28
C ARG A 71 12.93 -10.16 -14.88
N SER A 72 12.41 -11.26 -15.42
CA SER A 72 11.03 -11.30 -15.92
C SER A 72 10.01 -11.05 -14.81
N TYR A 73 10.24 -11.58 -13.61
CA TYR A 73 9.37 -11.38 -12.44
C TYR A 73 9.37 -9.91 -11.98
N LEU A 74 10.55 -9.27 -11.97
CA LEU A 74 10.68 -7.84 -11.70
C LEU A 74 9.91 -6.99 -12.71
N VAL A 75 10.02 -7.30 -14.01
CA VAL A 75 9.29 -6.57 -15.07
C VAL A 75 7.78 -6.73 -14.88
N TRP A 76 7.30 -7.93 -14.58
CA TRP A 76 5.89 -8.18 -14.30
C TRP A 76 5.37 -7.36 -13.11
N TYR A 77 6.11 -7.33 -12.00
CA TYR A 77 5.76 -6.54 -10.82
C TYR A 77 5.66 -5.03 -11.14
N LEU A 78 6.63 -4.50 -11.87
CA LEU A 78 6.63 -3.09 -12.27
C LEU A 78 5.45 -2.74 -13.18
N MET A 79 5.05 -3.66 -14.06
CA MET A 79 3.89 -3.47 -14.94
C MET A 79 2.58 -3.42 -14.15
N ILE A 80 2.37 -4.34 -13.21
CA ILE A 80 1.15 -4.36 -12.38
C ILE A 80 1.03 -3.12 -11.52
N ASN A 81 2.12 -2.69 -10.86
CA ASN A 81 2.09 -1.49 -10.02
C ASN A 81 1.83 -0.20 -10.81
N LYS A 82 2.17 -0.18 -12.10
CA LYS A 82 1.84 0.93 -13.00
C LYS A 82 0.38 0.90 -13.46
N LEU A 83 -0.18 -0.29 -13.64
CA LEU A 83 -1.58 -0.51 -14.03
C LEU A 83 -2.55 -0.23 -12.87
N SER A 84 -2.24 -0.65 -11.65
CA SER A 84 -3.10 -0.39 -10.48
C SER A 84 -3.26 1.10 -10.18
N LEU A 85 -2.21 1.90 -10.41
CA LEU A 85 -2.26 3.36 -10.32
C LEU A 85 -3.15 3.99 -11.40
N ALA A 86 -3.26 3.37 -12.59
CA ALA A 86 -4.05 3.88 -13.70
C ALA A 86 -5.55 3.56 -13.55
N GLU A 87 -5.90 2.45 -12.90
CA GLU A 87 -7.30 2.07 -12.64
C GLU A 87 -7.96 2.88 -11.51
N THR A 88 -7.16 3.57 -10.70
CA THR A 88 -7.63 4.45 -9.61
C THR A 88 -7.86 5.91 -10.01
N ILE A 89 -7.85 6.26 -11.31
CA ILE A 89 -8.08 7.63 -11.83
C ILE A 89 -9.43 7.72 -12.55
#